data_AF-A0A2N1UXY0-F1
#
_entry.id   AF-A0A2N1UXY0-F1
#
_cell.length_a   1.000
_cell.length_b   1.000
_cell.length_c   1.000
_cell.angle_alpha   90.00
_cell.angle_beta   90.00
_cell.angle_gamma   90.00
#
_symmetry.space_group_name_H-M   'P 1'
#
loop_
_entity.id
_entity.type
_entity.pdbx_description
1 polymer ?
#
loop_
_entity_poly.entity_id
_entity_poly.type
_entity_poly.pdbx_seq_one_letter_code
_entity_poly.pdbx_strand_id
1 'polypeptide(L)'
;LLDDLIKSLYQEYPDAKIHCDPAIQENGTSWLDVEACGKSVTIEWRPSRGFGLHLADEEDDLFGSGPKEIYRSQERLLKRLQMREPD
;
A
#
# COMPACT_ATOMS: atom_id res chain seq x y z
N LEU A 1 7.73 5.19 10.05
CA LEU A 1 7.18 4.00 9.37
C LEU A 1 6.35 4.41 8.17
N LEU A 2 5.16 4.98 8.32
CA LEU A 2 4.35 5.37 7.16
C LEU A 2 5.08 6.35 6.22
N ASP A 3 5.70 7.38 6.78
CA ASP A 3 6.53 8.33 6.02
C ASP A 3 7.71 7.67 5.30
N ASP A 4 8.34 6.67 5.93
CA ASP A 4 9.46 5.94 5.35
C ASP A 4 9.00 5.06 4.18
N LEU A 5 7.79 4.50 4.27
CA LEU A 5 7.17 3.78 3.17
C LEU A 5 6.87 4.72 2.00
N ILE A 6 6.27 5.89 2.26
CA ILE A 6 5.99 6.89 1.22
C ILE A 6 7.29 7.34 0.53
N LYS A 7 8.35 7.61 1.29
CA LYS A 7 9.67 7.94 0.73
C LYS A 7 10.21 6.81 -0.15
N SER A 8 10.11 5.56 0.30
CA SER A 8 10.57 4.41 -0.46
C SER A 8 9.77 4.20 -1.74
N LEU A 9 8.45 4.43 -1.70
CA LEU A 9 7.59 4.37 -2.88
C LEU A 9 7.97 5.44 -3.92
N TYR A 10 8.27 6.66 -3.50
CA TYR A 10 8.76 7.69 -4.42
C TYR A 10 10.17 7.42 -4.95
N GLN A 11 11.01 6.68 -4.22
CA GLN A 11 12.32 6.26 -4.70
C GLN A 11 12.22 5.16 -5.77
N GLU A 12 11.34 4.19 -5.57
CA GLU A 12 11.11 3.09 -6.50
C GLU A 12 10.26 3.52 -7.71
N TYR A 13 9.29 4.41 -7.49
CA TYR A 13 8.31 4.87 -8.47
C TYR A 13 8.22 6.42 -8.43
N PRO A 14 9.14 7.14 -9.08
CA PRO A 14 9.21 8.60 -9.01
C PRO A 14 7.93 9.32 -9.46
N ASP A 15 7.21 8.73 -10.41
CA ASP A 15 5.97 9.28 -10.98
C ASP A 15 4.70 8.76 -10.27
N ALA A 16 4.84 8.06 -9.14
CA ALA A 16 3.69 7.54 -8.40
C ALA A 16 2.80 8.67 -7.88
N LYS A 17 1.49 8.51 -8.03
CA LYS A 17 0.52 9.30 -7.29
C LYS A 17 0.20 8.56 -6.01
N ILE A 18 0.46 9.22 -4.88
CA ILE A 18 0.21 8.66 -3.56
C ILE A 18 -0.75 9.58 -2.82
N HIS A 19 -1.90 9.04 -2.42
CA HIS A 19 -2.82 9.68 -1.49
C HIS A 19 -2.72 8.98 -0.14
N CYS A 20 -2.57 9.74 0.94
CA CYS A 20 -2.45 9.19 2.28
C CYS A 20 -3.54 9.77 3.16
N ASP A 21 -4.38 8.90 3.70
CA ASP A 21 -5.38 9.18 4.73
C ASP A 21 -4.84 8.69 6.08
N PRO A 22 -4.19 9.58 6.86
CA PRO A 22 -3.60 9.18 8.13
C PRO A 22 -4.67 8.85 9.18
N ALA A 23 -4.34 7.90 10.04
CA ALA A 23 -5.15 7.60 11.21
C ALA A 23 -5.27 8.82 12.14
N ILE A 24 -6.48 9.07 12.66
CA ILE A 24 -6.71 10.11 13.68
C ILE A 24 -6.13 9.70 15.04
N GLN A 25 -6.12 8.39 15.34
CA GLN A 25 -5.66 7.84 16.62
C GLN A 25 -4.35 7.08 16.43
N GLU A 26 -3.51 7.04 17.46
CA GLU A 26 -2.20 6.36 17.40
C GLU A 26 -2.28 4.89 16.97
N ASN A 27 -3.33 4.17 17.36
CA ASN A 27 -3.57 2.77 16.98
C ASN A 27 -4.61 2.62 15.84
N GLY A 28 -4.98 3.73 15.21
CA GLY A 28 -5.93 3.73 14.11
C GLY A 28 -5.35 3.14 12.83
N THR A 29 -6.21 3.11 11.81
CA THR A 29 -5.84 2.62 10.48
C THR A 29 -5.54 3.80 9.59
N SER A 30 -4.37 3.81 8.96
CA SER A 30 -4.07 4.74 7.88
C SER A 30 -4.23 4.02 6.55
N TRP A 31 -4.62 4.75 5.51
CA TRP A 31 -4.82 4.22 4.18
C TRP A 31 -3.95 4.96 3.19
N LEU A 32 -3.31 4.22 2.29
CA LEU A 32 -2.50 4.76 1.21
C LEU A 32 -2.98 4.21 -0.10
N ASP A 33 -3.45 5.08 -0.98
CA ASP A 33 -3.73 4.73 -2.37
C ASP A 33 -2.51 5.08 -3.21
N VAL A 34 -1.99 4.10 -3.95
CA VAL A 34 -0.79 4.23 -4.76
C VAL A 34 -1.13 3.86 -6.19
N GLU A 35 -0.97 4.82 -7.10
CA GLU A 35 -1.09 4.62 -8.54
C GLU A 35 0.29 4.83 -9.19
N ALA A 36 0.83 3.80 -9.83
CA ALA A 36 2.11 3.85 -10.53
C ALA A 36 2.13 2.85 -11.70
N CYS A 37 2.77 3.23 -12.82
CA CYS A 37 2.93 2.37 -14.00
C CYS A 37 1.61 1.74 -14.50
N GLY A 38 0.50 2.48 -14.42
CA GLY A 38 -0.83 2.00 -14.82
C GLY A 38 -1.48 0.99 -13.87
N LYS A 39 -0.89 0.74 -12.70
CA LYS A 39 -1.44 -0.12 -11.64
C LYS A 39 -1.87 0.71 -10.45
N SER A 40 -2.95 0.29 -9.80
CA SER A 40 -3.45 0.90 -8.57
C SER A 40 -3.52 -0.14 -7.45
N VAL A 41 -3.01 0.23 -6.28
CA VAL A 41 -3.13 -0.59 -5.06
C VAL A 41 -3.52 0.30 -3.89
N THR A 42 -4.16 -0.32 -2.91
CA THR A 42 -4.46 0.33 -1.63
C THR A 42 -3.70 -0.40 -0.53
N ILE A 43 -3.00 0.35 0.31
CA ILE A 43 -2.23 -0.15 1.43
C ILE A 43 -2.91 0.31 2.72
N GLU A 44 -3.38 -0.64 3.49
CA GLU A 44 -3.85 -0.43 4.84
C GLU A 44 -2.64 -0.49 5.80
N TRP A 45 -2.46 0.48 6.69
CA TRP A 45 -1.46 0.39 7.75
C TRP A 45 -2.09 0.48 9.14
N ARG A 46 -1.79 -0.52 9.99
CA ARG A 46 -2.12 -0.51 11.42
C ARG A 46 -0.87 -0.85 12.23
N PRO A 47 -0.50 -0.06 13.26
CA PRO A 47 0.70 -0.33 14.06
C PRO A 47 0.76 -1.75 14.65
N SER A 48 -0.38 -2.30 15.05
CA SER A 48 -0.48 -3.63 15.66
C SER A 48 -0.47 -4.79 14.65
N ARG A 49 -0.75 -4.53 13.36
CA ARG A 49 -0.98 -5.58 12.35
C ARG A 49 0.05 -5.55 11.22
N GLY A 50 0.56 -4.38 10.86
CA GLY A 50 1.45 -4.17 9.72
C GLY A 50 0.74 -3.52 8.54
N PHE A 51 1.21 -3.83 7.33
CA PHE A 51 0.72 -3.32 6.05
C PHE A 51 -0.18 -4.37 5.39
N GLY A 52 -1.48 -4.11 5.31
CA GLY A 52 -2.40 -4.84 4.46
C GLY A 52 -2.31 -4.35 3.02
N LEU A 53 -2.27 -5.26 2.06
CA LEU A 53 -2.27 -4.93 0.64
C LEU A 53 -3.59 -5.35 0.00
N HIS A 54 -4.19 -4.39 -0.72
CA HIS A 54 -5.37 -4.55 -1.56
C HIS A 54 -4.98 -4.31 -3.01
N LEU A 55 -5.37 -5.21 -3.91
CA LEU A 55 -5.03 -5.16 -5.33
C LEU A 55 -6.31 -4.93 -6.13
N ALA A 56 -6.36 -3.82 -6.87
CA ALA A 56 -7.55 -3.41 -7.61
C ALA A 56 -8.00 -4.43 -8.68
N ASP A 57 -7.07 -5.26 -9.18
CA ASP A 57 -7.34 -6.24 -10.24
C ASP A 57 -7.86 -7.60 -9.72
N GLU A 58 -7.93 -7.81 -8.40
CA GLU A 58 -8.50 -9.05 -7.85
C GLU A 58 -10.02 -8.91 -7.67
N GLU A 59 -10.80 -9.72 -8.39
CA GLU A 59 -12.28 -9.74 -8.35
C GLU A 59 -12.87 -9.93 -6.92
N ASP A 60 -12.06 -10.38 -5.96
CA ASP A 60 -12.44 -10.67 -4.58
C ASP A 60 -12.15 -9.53 -3.57
N ASP A 61 -11.58 -8.40 -3.98
CA ASP A 61 -11.29 -7.28 -3.06
C ASP A 61 -12.57 -6.45 -2.79
N LEU A 62 -13.61 -7.15 -2.33
CA LEU A 62 -14.88 -6.59 -1.93
C LEU A 62 -14.72 -5.75 -0.66
N PHE A 63 -15.42 -4.62 -0.61
CA PHE A 63 -15.47 -3.76 0.58
C PHE A 63 -15.85 -4.58 1.83
N GLY A 64 -14.96 -4.58 2.83
CA GLY A 64 -15.16 -5.29 4.10
C GLY A 64 -14.48 -6.66 4.22
N SER A 65 -13.93 -7.23 3.14
CA SER A 65 -13.18 -8.50 3.19
C SER A 65 -11.82 -8.38 3.89
N GLY A 66 -11.28 -7.16 3.96
CA GLY A 66 -9.95 -6.90 4.50
C GLY A 66 -8.84 -7.38 3.55
N PRO A 67 -7.57 -7.04 3.85
CA PRO A 67 -6.46 -7.36 2.97
C PRO A 67 -6.19 -8.87 2.94
N LYS A 68 -6.05 -9.43 1.74
CA LYS A 68 -5.63 -10.83 1.57
C LYS A 68 -4.20 -11.07 2.03
N GLU A 69 -3.35 -10.06 1.89
CA GLU A 69 -1.93 -10.13 2.22
C GLU A 69 -1.56 -9.10 3.28
N ILE A 70 -0.82 -9.53 4.31
CA ILE A 70 -0.35 -8.65 5.39
C ILE A 70 1.16 -8.80 5.56
N TYR A 71 1.85 -7.67 5.54
CA TYR A 71 3.29 -7.56 5.62
C TYR A 71 3.72 -6.81 6.89
N ARG A 72 4.59 -7.41 7.71
CA ARG A 72 5.19 -6.74 8.88
C ARG A 72 6.48 -5.97 8.55
N SER A 73 6.93 -6.03 7.29
CA SER A 73 8.15 -5.37 6.81
C SER A 73 7.85 -4.62 5.53
N GLN A 74 8.32 -3.38 5.46
CA GLN A 74 8.22 -2.52 4.27
C GLN A 74 8.95 -3.13 3.09
N GLU A 75 10.14 -3.70 3.31
CA GLU A 75 10.93 -4.35 2.26
C GLU A 75 10.14 -5.46 1.57
N ARG A 76 9.42 -6.28 2.35
CA ARG A 76 8.60 -7.36 1.80
C ARG A 76 7.40 -6.84 1.01
N LEU A 77 6.75 -5.79 1.51
CA LEU A 77 5.66 -5.12 0.81
C LEU A 77 6.15 -4.55 -0.52
N LEU A 78 7.23 -3.78 -0.52
CA LEU A 78 7.81 -3.18 -1.73
C LEU A 78 8.21 -4.25 -2.76
N LYS A 79 8.81 -5.36 -2.30
CA LYS A 79 9.14 -6.50 -3.15
C LYS A 79 7.91 -7.20 -3.74
N ARG A 80 6.75 -7.12 -3.10
CA ARG A 80 5.47 -7.66 -3.62
C ARG A 80 4.83 -6.75 -4.67
N LEU A 81 4.97 -5.43 -4.52
CA LEU A 81 4.31 -4.45 -5.39
C LEU A 81 4.79 -4.55 -6.85
N GLN A 82 6.10 -4.68 -7.08
CA GLN A 82 6.75 -4.77 -8.41
C GLN A 82 5.95 -4.09 -9.53
N MET A 83 5.63 -2.80 -9.35
CA MET A 83 4.87 -2.02 -10.31
C MET A 83 5.83 -1.64 -11.42
N ARG A 84 5.72 -2.32 -12.56
CA ARG A 84 6.54 -2.06 -13.73
C ARG A 84 5.61 -1.87 -14.90
N GLU A 85 6.02 -1.01 -15.83
CA GLU A 85 5.35 -0.91 -17.13
C GLU A 85 5.35 -2.29 -17.79
N PRO A 86 4.26 -2.68 -18.46
CA PRO A 86 4.29 -3.86 -19.32
C PRO A 86 5.27 -3.61 -20.48
N ASP A 87 6.17 -4.57 -20.72
CA ASP A 87 7.09 -4.60 -21.87
C ASP A 87 6.35 -4.51 -23.22
#